data_AF-A0AAD7RKB2-F1
#
_entry.id   AF-A0AAD7RKB2-F1
#
_cell.length_a   1.000
_cell.length_b   1.000
_cell.length_c   1.000
_cell.angle_alpha   90.00
_cell.angle_beta   90.00
_cell.angle_gamma   90.00
#
_symmetry.space_group_name_H-M   'P 1'
#
loop_
_entity.id
_entity.type
_entity.pdbx_description
1 polymer ?
#
loop_
_entity_poly.entity_id
_entity_poly.type
_entity_poly.pdbx_seq_one_letter_code
_entity_poly.pdbx_strand_id
1 'polypeptide(L)'
;MRSDNGTNLVGADRELRKAIQEWNTSQIENSLLQHNIKWMFNPPSGSHHGGVWERIIHSIRKILGATLREQNLDEESLQTFFCECEAILNSRPITTPSNDINDLEALTPQHLLLLKTKPSLPPGLFQRDDMYARRRWRQVQYISDLFWKRWIKEYLPELQKRQKWSNPSRKFIPGDVVLIVDESAPRGSWLMGRIVKTVEDEHGMVRKVRVKTKTSELEAYN
;
A
#
# COMPACT_ATOMS: atom_id res chain seq x y z
N MET A 1 0.14 -21.58 7.13
CA MET A 1 0.81 -20.32 7.54
C MET A 1 2.29 -20.41 7.19
N ARG A 2 2.90 -19.37 6.60
CA ARG A 2 4.33 -19.34 6.28
C ARG A 2 5.06 -18.28 7.11
N SER A 3 6.26 -18.60 7.58
CA SER A 3 7.15 -17.66 8.29
C SER A 3 8.52 -17.62 7.63
N ASP A 4 9.18 -16.46 7.71
CA ASP A 4 10.61 -16.38 7.42
C ASP A 4 11.42 -17.04 8.56
N ASN A 5 12.64 -17.47 8.24
CA ASN A 5 13.64 -17.97 9.17
C ASN A 5 14.69 -16.87 9.50
N GLY A 6 14.31 -15.61 9.29
CA GLY A 6 15.19 -14.45 9.36
C GLY A 6 15.64 -14.14 10.80
N THR A 7 16.96 -14.07 10.98
CA THR A 7 17.66 -13.84 12.26
C THR A 7 17.94 -12.37 12.56
N ASN A 8 17.27 -11.40 11.91
CA ASN A 8 17.72 -10.01 11.87
C ASN A 8 16.79 -9.00 12.54
N LEU A 9 16.93 -8.77 13.86
CA LEU A 9 16.38 -7.61 14.58
C LEU A 9 17.27 -7.21 15.78
N VAL A 10 18.50 -6.73 15.50
CA VAL A 10 19.68 -6.58 16.41
C VAL A 10 19.50 -5.72 17.69
N GLY A 11 18.42 -4.95 17.87
CA GLY A 11 18.25 -4.05 19.04
C GLY A 11 17.37 -4.62 20.17
N ALA A 12 16.21 -5.18 19.83
CA ALA A 12 15.30 -5.90 20.73
C ALA A 12 15.53 -7.43 20.68
N ASP A 13 16.58 -7.83 19.96
CA ASP A 13 16.94 -9.19 19.55
C ASP A 13 17.01 -10.17 20.71
N ARG A 14 17.60 -9.77 21.85
CA ARG A 14 17.91 -10.72 22.93
C ARG A 14 16.66 -11.14 23.71
N GLU A 15 15.76 -10.20 23.99
CA GLU A 15 14.50 -10.50 24.70
C GLU A 15 13.50 -11.18 23.77
N LEU A 16 13.36 -10.72 22.53
CA LEU A 16 12.53 -11.40 21.54
C LEU A 16 13.05 -12.80 21.21
N ARG A 17 14.37 -13.00 21.11
CA ARG A 17 14.94 -14.35 20.91
C ARG A 17 14.71 -15.25 22.10
N LYS A 18 14.83 -14.74 23.34
CA LYS A 18 14.47 -15.53 24.53
C LYS A 18 13.00 -15.91 24.50
N ALA A 19 12.10 -14.96 24.25
CA ALA A 19 10.67 -15.22 24.15
C ALA A 19 10.34 -16.23 23.02
N ILE A 20 10.98 -16.11 21.86
CA ILE A 20 10.81 -17.05 20.72
C ILE A 20 11.46 -18.41 20.99
N GLN A 21 12.55 -18.49 21.76
CA GLN A 21 13.15 -19.77 22.19
C GLN A 21 12.34 -20.44 23.31
N GLU A 22 11.69 -19.64 24.15
CA GLU A 22 10.74 -20.07 25.16
C GLU A 22 9.38 -20.44 24.57
N TRP A 23 9.09 -20.03 23.32
CA TRP A 23 7.91 -20.50 22.61
C TRP A 23 8.00 -22.01 22.44
N ASN A 24 7.02 -22.68 23.05
CA ASN A 24 6.86 -24.10 22.88
C ASN A 24 6.33 -24.37 21.48
N THR A 25 7.25 -24.57 20.53
CA THR A 25 6.95 -24.89 19.13
C THR A 25 5.94 -26.02 19.01
N SER A 26 6.00 -27.00 19.91
CA SER A 26 5.06 -28.12 19.97
C SER A 26 3.65 -27.68 20.38
N GLN A 27 3.50 -26.73 21.30
CA GLN A 27 2.17 -26.15 21.63
C GLN A 27 1.61 -25.32 20.48
N ILE A 28 2.45 -24.54 19.79
CA ILE A 28 2.04 -23.74 18.63
C ILE A 28 1.61 -24.66 17.48
N GLU A 29 2.41 -25.68 17.16
CA GLU A 29 2.05 -26.68 16.15
C GLU A 29 0.78 -27.42 16.53
N ASN A 30 0.62 -27.87 17.78
CA ASN A 30 -0.59 -28.55 18.23
C ASN A 30 -1.83 -27.64 18.15
N SER A 31 -1.70 -26.37 18.53
CA SER A 31 -2.79 -25.39 18.45
C SER A 31 -3.17 -25.07 16.99
N LEU A 32 -2.17 -24.92 16.10
CA LEU A 32 -2.41 -24.69 14.68
C LEU A 32 -3.00 -25.91 13.98
N LEU A 33 -2.57 -27.12 14.37
CA LEU A 33 -3.14 -28.38 13.87
C LEU A 33 -4.61 -28.55 14.25
N GLN A 34 -5.03 -28.11 15.45
CA GLN A 34 -6.44 -28.09 15.84
C GLN A 34 -7.30 -27.22 14.91
N HIS A 35 -6.70 -26.22 14.26
CA HIS A 35 -7.36 -25.35 13.29
C HIS A 35 -7.12 -25.77 11.83
N ASN A 36 -6.56 -26.97 11.59
CA ASN A 36 -6.12 -27.45 10.27
C ASN A 36 -5.12 -26.50 9.57
N ILE A 37 -4.35 -25.74 10.33
CA ILE A 37 -3.34 -24.81 9.82
C ILE A 37 -1.98 -25.50 9.83
N LYS A 38 -1.44 -25.81 8.64
CA LYS A 38 -0.04 -26.24 8.51
C LYS A 38 0.90 -25.04 8.59
N TRP A 39 1.76 -24.99 9.60
CA TRP A 39 2.84 -24.01 9.70
C TRP A 39 4.06 -24.49 8.92
N MET A 40 4.68 -23.60 8.14
CA MET A 40 5.84 -23.93 7.29
C MET A 40 6.85 -22.78 7.31
N PHE A 41 8.12 -23.09 7.54
CA PHE A 41 9.19 -22.11 7.33
C PHE A 41 9.59 -22.03 5.86
N ASN A 42 9.98 -20.84 5.43
CA ASN A 42 10.61 -20.69 4.12
C ASN A 42 11.96 -21.45 4.11
N PRO A 43 12.30 -22.10 2.99
CA PRO A 43 13.60 -22.74 2.86
C PRO A 43 14.73 -21.71 3.04
N PRO A 44 15.86 -22.05 3.68
CA PRO A 44 16.92 -21.09 4.04
C PRO A 44 17.50 -20.31 2.85
N SER A 45 17.41 -20.86 1.64
CA SER A 45 17.88 -20.26 0.39
C SER A 45 16.76 -19.62 -0.46
N GLY A 46 15.52 -19.62 0.02
CA GLY A 46 14.31 -19.21 -0.72
C GLY A 46 13.83 -17.79 -0.41
N SER A 47 14.73 -16.82 -0.27
CA SER A 47 14.39 -15.41 0.02
C SER A 47 13.40 -14.79 -0.97
N HIS A 48 13.34 -15.29 -2.20
CA HIS A 48 12.36 -14.87 -3.20
C HIS A 48 10.92 -15.18 -2.82
N HIS A 49 10.66 -16.19 -1.99
CA HIS A 49 9.30 -16.49 -1.53
C HIS A 49 8.76 -15.35 -0.68
N GLY A 50 9.62 -14.63 0.06
CA GLY A 50 9.22 -13.51 0.93
C GLY A 50 9.46 -12.11 0.44
N GLY A 51 10.23 -11.95 -0.65
CA GLY A 51 10.59 -10.63 -1.15
C GLY A 51 9.43 -9.69 -1.51
N VAL A 52 8.22 -10.20 -1.76
CA VAL A 52 7.04 -9.33 -2.01
C VAL A 52 6.54 -8.68 -0.71
N TRP A 53 6.33 -9.45 0.35
CA TRP A 53 5.88 -8.89 1.63
C TRP A 53 7.00 -8.14 2.33
N GLU A 54 8.26 -8.58 2.23
CA GLU A 54 9.41 -7.87 2.80
C GLU A 54 9.60 -6.48 2.20
N ARG A 55 9.42 -6.33 0.88
CA ARG A 55 9.47 -5.03 0.21
C ARG A 55 8.36 -4.11 0.75
N ILE A 56 7.13 -4.62 0.84
CA ILE A 56 6.00 -3.86 1.38
C ILE A 56 6.28 -3.46 2.85
N ILE A 57 6.77 -4.39 3.68
CA ILE A 57 7.13 -4.12 5.07
C ILE A 57 8.23 -3.05 5.17
N HIS A 58 9.23 -3.10 4.29
CA HIS A 58 10.29 -2.10 4.24
C HIS A 58 9.73 -0.70 3.97
N SER A 59 8.88 -0.55 2.94
CA SER A 59 8.29 0.73 2.57
C SER A 59 7.36 1.25 3.69
N ILE A 60 6.56 0.38 4.30
CA ILE A 60 5.73 0.73 5.48
C ILE A 60 6.61 1.23 6.63
N ARG A 61 7.65 0.50 7.02
CA ARG A 61 8.54 0.89 8.14
C ARG A 61 9.23 2.23 7.89
N LYS A 62 9.66 2.48 6.65
CA LYS A 62 10.27 3.74 6.25
C LYS A 62 9.29 4.91 6.39
N ILE A 63 8.05 4.74 5.91
CA ILE A 63 7.01 5.78 6.02
C ILE A 63 6.64 5.99 7.49
N LEU A 64 6.41 4.92 8.26
CA LEU A 64 6.11 5.00 9.69
C LEU A 64 7.21 5.73 10.46
N GLY A 65 8.47 5.35 10.25
CA GLY A 65 9.61 5.97 10.91
C GLY A 65 9.74 7.45 10.57
N ALA A 66 9.38 7.84 9.35
CA ALA A 66 9.42 9.24 8.94
C ALA A 66 8.18 10.04 9.40
N THR A 67 7.04 9.41 9.60
CA THR A 67 5.77 10.06 9.98
C THR A 67 5.63 10.16 11.51
N LEU A 68 6.15 9.19 12.26
CA LEU A 68 6.04 9.12 13.72
C LEU A 68 7.24 9.72 14.48
N ARG A 69 8.34 10.08 13.80
CA ARG A 69 9.62 10.47 14.43
C ARG A 69 9.52 11.58 15.50
N GLU A 70 8.55 12.47 15.34
CA GLU A 70 8.38 13.67 16.19
C GLU A 70 7.00 13.71 16.85
N GLN A 71 6.26 12.59 16.86
CA GLN A 71 4.89 12.52 17.37
C GLN A 71 4.79 11.75 18.69
N ASN A 72 4.17 12.37 19.70
CA ASN A 72 3.84 11.71 20.96
C ASN A 72 2.41 11.16 20.90
N LEU A 73 2.28 9.89 20.52
CA LEU A 73 1.02 9.15 20.54
C LEU A 73 0.92 8.31 21.83
N ASP A 74 -0.27 8.26 22.41
CA ASP A 74 -0.62 7.26 23.41
C ASP A 74 -0.96 5.92 22.74
N GLU A 75 -1.13 4.87 23.54
CA GLU A 75 -1.39 3.51 23.05
C GLU A 75 -2.65 3.43 22.18
N GLU A 76 -3.75 4.05 22.62
CA GLU A 76 -5.01 4.06 21.87
C GLU A 76 -4.90 4.82 20.54
N SER A 77 -4.22 5.98 20.52
CA SER A 77 -4.01 6.74 19.29
C SER A 77 -3.08 5.99 18.33
N LEU A 78 -2.05 5.31 18.86
CA LEU A 78 -1.15 4.50 18.05
C LEU A 78 -1.87 3.29 17.43
N GLN A 79 -2.71 2.59 18.21
CA GLN A 79 -3.54 1.51 17.72
C GLN A 79 -4.50 1.99 16.62
N THR A 80 -5.18 3.10 16.85
CA THR A 80 -6.09 3.70 15.88
C THR A 80 -5.34 4.09 14.60
N PHE A 81 -4.16 4.69 14.74
CA PHE A 81 -3.31 5.03 13.61
C PHE A 81 -2.89 3.80 12.79
N PHE A 82 -2.56 2.68 13.44
CA PHE A 82 -2.25 1.44 12.74
C PHE A 82 -3.47 0.85 12.01
N CYS A 83 -4.66 0.91 12.59
CA CYS A 83 -5.89 0.52 11.88
C CYS A 83 -6.14 1.38 10.63
N GLU A 84 -5.87 2.69 10.70
CA GLU A 84 -5.95 3.58 9.53
C GLU A 84 -4.89 3.23 8.49
N CYS A 85 -3.65 2.95 8.90
CA CYS A 85 -2.59 2.49 7.99
C CYS A 85 -2.98 1.18 7.30
N GLU A 86 -3.53 0.22 8.05
CA GLU A 86 -4.02 -1.04 7.51
C GLU A 86 -5.12 -0.81 6.46
N ALA A 87 -6.10 0.04 6.76
CA ALA A 87 -7.16 0.40 5.83
C ALA A 87 -6.59 1.03 4.54
N ILE A 88 -5.63 1.94 4.66
CA ILE A 88 -4.91 2.54 3.52
C ILE A 88 -4.24 1.45 2.67
N LEU A 89 -3.48 0.55 3.29
CA LEU A 89 -2.76 -0.52 2.61
C LEU A 89 -3.72 -1.49 1.91
N ASN A 90 -4.84 -1.80 2.54
CA ASN A 90 -5.86 -2.72 2.01
C ASN A 90 -6.76 -2.07 0.96
N SER A 91 -6.81 -0.74 0.89
CA SER A 91 -7.50 -0.01 -0.20
C SER A 91 -6.73 -0.01 -1.52
N ARG A 92 -5.48 -0.47 -1.54
CA ARG A 92 -4.62 -0.38 -2.74
C ARG A 92 -5.21 -1.16 -3.92
N PRO A 93 -5.16 -0.62 -5.15
CA PRO A 93 -5.65 -1.32 -6.34
C PRO A 93 -4.70 -2.46 -6.72
N ILE A 94 -5.25 -3.65 -6.98
CA ILE A 94 -4.54 -4.83 -7.50
C ILE A 94 -4.68 -4.89 -9.02
N THR A 95 -5.92 -4.86 -9.50
CA THR A 95 -6.27 -4.99 -10.92
C THR A 95 -7.68 -4.47 -11.18
N THR A 96 -8.01 -4.16 -12.41
CA THR A 96 -9.40 -3.97 -12.85
C THR A 96 -10.11 -5.33 -12.91
N PRO A 97 -11.26 -5.52 -12.25
CA PRO A 97 -12.01 -6.77 -12.27
C PRO A 97 -12.91 -6.89 -13.51
N SER A 98 -13.29 -5.78 -14.13
CA SER A 98 -14.27 -5.72 -15.22
C SER A 98 -13.65 -5.26 -16.53
N ASN A 99 -14.17 -5.79 -17.64
CA ASN A 99 -13.89 -5.32 -19.00
C ASN A 99 -14.86 -4.21 -19.44
N ASP A 100 -15.84 -3.85 -18.61
CA ASP A 100 -16.76 -2.75 -18.90
C ASP A 100 -15.98 -1.43 -19.07
N ILE A 101 -16.41 -0.63 -20.03
CA ILE A 101 -15.82 0.67 -20.34
C ILE A 101 -16.15 1.70 -19.25
N ASN A 102 -17.28 1.53 -18.58
CA ASN A 102 -17.74 2.45 -17.55
C ASN A 102 -17.31 2.05 -16.13
N ASP A 103 -16.88 0.80 -15.94
CA ASP A 103 -16.40 0.32 -14.65
C ASP A 103 -14.89 0.58 -14.51
N LEU A 104 -14.59 1.62 -13.74
CA LEU A 104 -13.23 2.00 -13.34
C LEU A 104 -12.98 1.67 -11.86
N GLU A 105 -13.72 0.74 -11.24
CA GLU A 105 -13.43 0.30 -9.88
C GLU A 105 -12.35 -0.78 -9.87
N ALA A 106 -11.31 -0.62 -9.04
CA ALA A 106 -10.25 -1.62 -8.94
C ALA A 106 -10.63 -2.68 -7.91
N LEU A 107 -10.22 -3.91 -8.18
CA LEU A 107 -10.15 -4.95 -7.18
C LEU A 107 -9.06 -4.59 -6.16
N THR A 108 -9.42 -4.48 -4.90
CA THR A 108 -8.50 -4.19 -3.79
C THR A 108 -8.39 -5.41 -2.87
N PRO A 109 -7.32 -5.54 -2.07
CA PRO A 109 -7.26 -6.56 -1.02
C PRO A 109 -8.48 -6.50 -0.10
N GLN A 110 -8.97 -5.30 0.21
CA GLN A 110 -10.16 -5.12 1.02
C GLN A 110 -11.40 -5.75 0.40
N HIS A 111 -11.57 -5.70 -0.93
CA HIS A 111 -12.67 -6.40 -1.61
C HIS A 111 -12.58 -7.91 -1.42
N LEU A 112 -11.37 -8.48 -1.44
CA LEU A 112 -11.17 -9.91 -1.23
C LEU A 112 -11.38 -10.33 0.23
N LEU A 113 -10.92 -9.51 1.18
CA LEU A 113 -10.97 -9.83 2.61
C LEU A 113 -12.35 -9.62 3.21
N LEU A 114 -13.03 -8.53 2.84
CA LEU A 114 -14.31 -8.13 3.44
C LEU A 114 -15.50 -8.45 2.56
N LEU A 115 -15.29 -8.83 1.30
CA LEU A 115 -16.33 -9.05 0.28
C LEU A 115 -17.30 -7.87 0.15
N LYS A 116 -16.83 -6.66 0.50
CA LYS A 116 -17.61 -5.42 0.51
C LYS A 116 -16.79 -4.29 -0.09
N THR A 117 -17.41 -3.53 -0.97
CA THR A 117 -16.98 -2.19 -1.38
C THR A 117 -17.37 -1.23 -0.26
N LYS A 118 -16.44 -0.92 0.66
CA LYS A 118 -16.74 0.15 1.63
C LYS A 118 -16.80 1.46 0.85
N PRO A 119 -17.86 2.28 1.00
CA PRO A 119 -17.72 3.69 0.66
C PRO A 119 -16.64 4.25 1.60
N SER A 120 -15.48 4.56 1.05
CA SER A 120 -14.53 5.47 1.68
C SER A 120 -15.25 6.80 1.80
N LEU A 121 -15.90 7.06 2.94
CA LEU A 121 -16.26 8.44 3.26
C LEU A 121 -14.94 9.20 3.25
N PRO A 122 -14.82 10.27 2.46
CA PRO A 122 -13.58 11.01 2.42
C PRO A 122 -13.26 11.44 3.86
N PRO A 123 -12.04 11.18 4.36
CA PRO A 123 -11.66 11.69 5.65
C PRO A 123 -11.90 13.20 5.68
N GLY A 124 -12.28 13.72 6.84
CA GLY A 124 -12.45 15.16 7.02
C GLY A 124 -11.20 15.94 6.60
N LEU A 125 -11.31 17.25 6.44
CA LEU A 125 -10.15 18.08 6.15
C LEU A 125 -9.32 18.26 7.44
N PHE A 126 -8.14 17.63 7.49
CA PHE A 126 -7.21 17.73 8.61
C PHE A 126 -6.03 18.64 8.24
N GLN A 127 -5.67 19.54 9.15
CA GLN A 127 -4.64 20.55 8.94
C GLN A 127 -3.43 20.27 9.81
N ARG A 128 -2.30 20.93 9.50
CA ARG A 128 -1.06 20.80 10.29
C ARG A 128 -1.25 21.16 11.75
N ASP A 129 -2.14 22.10 12.06
CA ASP A 129 -2.46 22.50 13.43
C ASP A 129 -3.16 21.39 14.22
N ASP A 130 -3.82 20.44 13.54
CA ASP A 130 -4.42 19.27 14.20
C ASP A 130 -3.37 18.34 14.81
N MET A 131 -2.10 18.46 14.42
CA MET A 131 -0.96 17.74 15.01
C MET A 131 -0.80 18.03 16.51
N TYR A 132 -1.18 19.24 16.95
CA TYR A 132 -1.14 19.65 18.35
C TYR A 132 -2.55 19.81 18.95
N ALA A 133 -3.59 19.30 18.27
CA ALA A 133 -4.94 19.42 18.77
C ALA A 133 -5.12 18.65 20.08
N ARG A 134 -5.82 19.27 21.03
CA ARG A 134 -6.31 18.58 22.25
C ARG A 134 -7.20 17.37 21.93
N ARG A 135 -7.79 17.35 20.73
CA ARG A 135 -8.59 16.24 20.21
C ARG A 135 -7.65 15.24 19.51
N ARG A 136 -7.18 14.24 20.26
CA ARG A 136 -6.26 13.19 19.78
C ARG A 136 -6.70 12.51 18.48
N TRP A 137 -7.99 12.28 18.30
CA TRP A 137 -8.51 11.69 17.06
C TRP A 137 -8.18 12.54 15.82
N ARG A 138 -8.12 13.87 15.92
CA ARG A 138 -7.73 14.73 14.79
C ARG A 138 -6.24 14.64 14.49
N GLN A 139 -5.41 14.54 15.53
CA GLN A 139 -3.98 14.28 15.38
C GLN A 139 -3.76 12.96 14.63
N VAL A 140 -4.44 11.88 15.04
CA VAL A 140 -4.35 10.57 14.36
C VAL A 140 -4.73 10.69 12.88
N GLN A 141 -5.85 11.34 12.58
CA GLN A 141 -6.32 11.49 11.21
C GLN A 141 -5.35 12.31 10.34
N TYR A 142 -4.77 13.39 10.87
CA TYR A 142 -3.74 14.15 10.17
C TYR A 142 -2.48 13.32 9.88
N ILE A 143 -2.03 12.53 10.86
CA ILE A 143 -0.88 11.62 10.68
C ILE A 143 -1.20 10.53 9.64
N SER A 144 -2.43 10.01 9.62
CA SER A 144 -2.90 9.09 8.58
C SER A 144 -2.91 9.72 7.19
N ASP A 145 -3.22 11.01 7.06
CA ASP A 145 -3.12 11.73 5.77
C ASP A 145 -1.67 11.92 5.33
N LEU A 146 -0.75 12.20 6.27
CA LEU A 146 0.68 12.24 5.98
C LEU A 146 1.20 10.86 5.54
N PHE A 147 0.74 9.79 6.21
CA PHE A 147 1.05 8.42 5.82
C PHE A 147 0.57 8.13 4.39
N TRP A 148 -0.68 8.48 4.06
CA TRP A 148 -1.25 8.31 2.71
C TRP A 148 -0.43 9.01 1.63
N LYS A 149 -0.12 10.31 1.83
CA LYS A 149 0.65 11.10 0.86
C LYS A 149 2.02 10.49 0.59
N ARG A 150 2.70 10.03 1.64
CA ARG A 150 4.01 9.35 1.50
C ARG A 150 3.87 7.96 0.91
N TRP A 151 2.84 7.21 1.29
CA TRP A 151 2.55 5.89 0.75
C TRP A 151 2.41 5.94 -0.77
N ILE A 152 1.58 6.83 -1.32
CA ILE A 152 1.46 7.00 -2.78
C ILE A 152 2.82 7.31 -3.40
N LYS A 153 3.54 8.29 -2.84
CA LYS A 153 4.82 8.78 -3.40
C LYS A 153 5.93 7.73 -3.40
N GLU A 154 5.95 6.87 -2.39
CA GLU A 154 7.00 5.86 -2.21
C GLU A 154 6.63 4.50 -2.81
N TYR A 155 5.36 4.09 -2.74
CA TYR A 155 4.90 2.78 -3.20
C TYR A 155 4.64 2.72 -4.71
N LEU A 156 4.03 3.75 -5.31
CA LEU A 156 3.69 3.70 -6.73
C LEU A 156 4.90 3.56 -7.65
N PRO A 157 6.04 4.24 -7.41
CA PRO A 157 7.24 4.01 -8.18
C PRO A 157 7.77 2.56 -8.08
N GLU A 158 7.50 1.84 -6.99
CA GLU A 158 7.89 0.44 -6.87
C GLU A 158 7.03 -0.50 -7.74
N LEU A 159 5.78 -0.12 -8.02
CA LEU A 159 4.91 -0.86 -8.96
C LEU A 159 5.41 -0.71 -10.40
N GLN A 160 5.91 0.47 -10.75
CA GLN A 160 6.58 0.74 -12.01
C GLN A 160 8.01 0.19 -11.94
N LYS A 161 8.16 -1.14 -12.04
CA LYS A 161 9.48 -1.79 -12.16
C LYS A 161 10.31 -1.06 -13.21
N ARG A 162 11.34 -0.32 -12.79
CA ARG A 162 12.42 0.12 -13.68
C ARG A 162 13.13 -1.13 -14.18
N GLN A 163 12.65 -1.70 -15.29
CA GLN A 163 13.52 -2.57 -16.09
C GLN A 163 14.73 -1.72 -16.45
N LYS A 164 15.93 -2.30 -16.32
CA LYS A 164 17.17 -1.65 -16.77
C LYS A 164 16.88 -1.02 -18.14
N TRP A 165 17.29 0.24 -18.32
CA TRP A 165 17.06 1.12 -19.48
C TRP A 165 17.32 0.51 -20.86
N SER A 166 17.81 -0.72 -20.91
CA SER A 166 18.14 -1.52 -22.09
C SER A 166 16.93 -1.99 -22.89
N ASN A 167 15.73 -2.14 -22.30
CA ASN A 167 14.54 -2.58 -23.03
C ASN A 167 13.47 -1.50 -23.10
N PRO A 168 12.94 -1.17 -24.30
CA PRO A 168 11.81 -0.26 -24.43
C PRO A 168 10.60 -0.83 -23.70
N SER A 169 10.00 -0.03 -22.81
CA SER A 169 8.75 -0.37 -22.14
C SER A 169 7.60 -0.34 -23.13
N ARG A 170 6.54 -1.11 -22.86
CA ARG A 170 5.28 -1.06 -23.62
C ARG A 170 4.78 0.39 -23.64
N LYS A 171 4.60 0.95 -24.83
CA LYS A 171 3.96 2.27 -25.02
C LYS A 171 2.50 2.19 -24.57
N PHE A 172 2.00 3.27 -23.99
CA PHE A 172 0.58 3.43 -23.72
C PHE A 172 -0.22 3.37 -25.02
N ILE A 173 -1.37 2.71 -24.99
CA ILE A 173 -2.32 2.67 -26.10
C ILE A 173 -3.71 3.13 -25.65
N PRO A 174 -4.53 3.71 -26.55
CA PRO A 174 -5.94 3.93 -26.27
C PRO A 174 -6.61 2.65 -25.78
N GLY A 175 -7.38 2.76 -24.69
CA GLY A 175 -8.02 1.64 -24.01
C GLY A 175 -7.31 1.18 -22.74
N ASP A 176 -6.04 1.51 -22.54
CA ASP A 176 -5.31 1.15 -21.32
C ASP A 176 -5.93 1.84 -20.09
N VAL A 177 -6.10 1.08 -19.00
CA VAL A 177 -6.50 1.63 -17.70
C VAL A 177 -5.26 2.01 -16.92
N VAL A 178 -5.26 3.24 -16.42
CA VAL A 178 -4.14 3.83 -15.71
C VAL A 178 -4.59 4.38 -14.35
N LEU A 179 -3.66 4.33 -13.40
CA LEU A 179 -3.79 5.02 -12.13
C LEU A 179 -3.34 6.47 -12.30
N ILE A 180 -4.15 7.41 -11.83
CA ILE A 180 -3.84 8.84 -11.86
C ILE A 180 -3.38 9.25 -10.46
N VAL A 181 -2.16 9.79 -10.39
CA VAL A 181 -1.60 10.31 -9.15
C VAL A 181 -1.98 11.77 -9.03
N ASP A 182 -2.85 12.06 -8.06
CA ASP A 182 -3.26 13.41 -7.70
C ASP A 182 -2.93 13.65 -6.23
N GLU A 183 -2.02 14.58 -5.96
CA GLU A 183 -1.61 14.93 -4.59
C GLU A 183 -2.74 15.62 -3.80
N SER A 184 -3.75 16.15 -4.48
CA SER A 184 -4.93 16.76 -3.89
C SER A 184 -6.05 15.77 -3.59
N ALA A 185 -5.94 14.52 -4.07
CA ALA A 185 -6.94 13.50 -3.83
C ALA A 185 -7.04 13.15 -2.33
N PRO A 186 -8.28 12.98 -1.80
CA PRO A 186 -8.46 12.60 -0.40
C PRO A 186 -7.87 11.22 -0.13
N ARG A 187 -7.54 10.95 1.14
CA ARG A 187 -6.98 9.68 1.55
C ARG A 187 -7.91 8.51 1.18
N GLY A 188 -7.30 7.44 0.66
CA GLY A 188 -8.01 6.25 0.17
C GLY A 188 -8.62 6.41 -1.22
N SER A 189 -8.48 7.57 -1.88
CA SER A 189 -8.98 7.77 -3.23
C SER A 189 -7.93 7.39 -4.28
N TRP A 190 -8.13 6.23 -4.90
CA TRP A 190 -7.34 5.76 -6.02
C TRP A 190 -8.02 6.17 -7.33
N LEU A 191 -7.66 7.35 -7.84
CA LEU A 191 -8.19 7.83 -9.11
C LEU A 191 -7.68 6.93 -10.24
N MET A 192 -8.62 6.40 -11.03
CA MET A 192 -8.32 5.65 -12.23
C MET A 192 -9.00 6.28 -13.42
N GLY A 193 -8.40 6.06 -14.58
CA GLY A 193 -8.97 6.49 -15.84
C GLY A 193 -8.49 5.62 -16.98
N ARG A 194 -9.11 5.82 -18.14
CA ARG A 194 -8.80 5.09 -19.35
C ARG A 194 -8.21 6.02 -20.39
N ILE A 195 -7.13 5.61 -21.03
CA ILE A 195 -6.51 6.38 -22.10
C ILE A 195 -7.46 6.40 -23.29
N VAL A 196 -7.87 7.60 -23.71
CA VAL A 196 -8.69 7.83 -24.91
C VAL A 196 -7.80 8.13 -26.11
N LYS A 197 -6.71 8.87 -25.89
CA LYS A 197 -5.80 9.29 -26.96
C LYS A 197 -4.38 9.39 -26.44
N THR A 198 -3.42 8.99 -27.27
CA THR A 198 -1.99 9.16 -27.02
C THR A 198 -1.44 10.19 -28.00
N VAL A 199 -0.47 10.99 -27.55
CA VAL A 199 0.27 11.93 -28.39
C VAL A 199 1.75 11.59 -28.30
N GLU A 200 2.31 11.26 -29.45
CA GLU A 200 3.71 10.90 -29.62
C GLU A 200 4.56 12.16 -29.89
N ASP A 201 5.83 12.14 -29.46
CA ASP A 201 6.82 13.16 -29.87
C ASP A 201 7.44 12.83 -31.24
N GLU A 202 8.38 13.67 -31.70
CA GLU A 202 9.09 13.52 -32.97
C GLU A 202 9.90 12.21 -33.09
N HIS A 203 10.22 11.57 -31.96
CA HIS A 203 10.90 10.29 -31.86
C HIS A 203 9.92 9.11 -31.65
N GLY A 204 8.61 9.35 -31.77
CA GLY A 204 7.56 8.32 -31.62
C GLY A 204 7.31 7.90 -30.17
N MET A 205 7.75 8.67 -29.18
CA MET A 205 7.56 8.35 -27.76
C MET A 205 6.30 9.01 -27.21
N VAL A 206 5.43 8.23 -26.53
CA VAL A 206 4.19 8.76 -25.93
C VAL A 206 4.55 9.55 -24.67
N ARG A 207 4.46 10.89 -24.75
CA ARG A 207 4.71 11.80 -23.61
C ARG A 207 3.44 12.42 -23.03
N LYS A 208 2.36 12.46 -23.81
CA LYS A 208 1.06 13.00 -23.38
C LYS A 208 -0.05 12.00 -23.67
N VAL A 209 -0.96 11.84 -22.72
CA VAL A 209 -2.12 10.97 -22.84
C VAL A 209 -3.36 11.73 -22.38
N ARG A 210 -4.45 11.60 -23.14
CA ARG A 210 -5.79 12.04 -22.70
C ARG A 210 -6.46 10.87 -21.99
N VAL A 211 -6.84 11.09 -20.74
CA VAL A 211 -7.39 10.07 -19.86
C VAL A 211 -8.82 10.45 -19.49
N LYS A 212 -9.77 9.54 -19.70
CA LYS A 212 -11.16 9.68 -19.27
C LYS A 212 -11.34 9.04 -17.90
N THR A 213 -11.77 9.83 -16.93
CA THR A 213 -12.17 9.38 -15.59
C THR A 213 -13.69 9.24 -15.51
N LYS A 214 -14.23 8.85 -14.36
CA LYS A 214 -15.70 8.79 -14.15
C LYS A 214 -16.36 10.16 -14.28
N THR A 215 -15.65 11.25 -13.97
CA THR A 215 -16.23 12.60 -13.86
C THR A 215 -15.75 13.57 -14.92
N SER A 216 -14.53 13.39 -15.45
CA SER A 216 -13.92 14.33 -16.41
C SER A 216 -12.90 13.68 -17.33
N GLU A 217 -12.51 14.40 -18.38
CA GLU A 217 -11.31 14.08 -19.18
C GLU A 217 -10.15 14.95 -18.72
N LEU A 218 -8.97 14.33 -18.57
CA LEU A 218 -7.74 14.96 -18.11
C LEU A 218 -6.63 14.75 -19.14
N GLU A 219 -5.76 15.74 -19.29
CA GLU A 219 -4.48 15.59 -19.99
C GLU A 219 -3.39 15.28 -18.96
N ALA A 220 -2.75 14.13 -19.11
CA ALA A 220 -1.66 13.69 -18.24
C ALA A 220 -0.37 13.52 -19.04
N TYR A 221 0.75 13.82 -18.38
CA TYR A 221 2.09 13.60 -18.91
C TYR A 221 2.61 12.25 -18.43
N ASN A 222 3.27 11.50 -19.31
CA ASN A 222 3.98 10.26 -19.00
C ASN A 222 5.35 10.57 -18.37
#